data_AF-A0A519SQ22-F1
#
_entry.id   AF-A0A519SQ22-F1
#
_cell.length_a   1.000
_cell.length_b   1.000
_cell.length_c   1.000
_cell.angle_alpha   90.00
_cell.angle_beta   90.00
_cell.angle_gamma   90.00
#
_symmetry.space_group_name_H-M   'P 1'
#
loop_
_entity.id
_entity.type
_entity.pdbx_description
1 polymer ?
#
loop_
_entity_poly.entity_id
_entity_poly.type
_entity_poly.pdbx_seq_one_letter_code
_entity_poly.pdbx_strand_id
1 'polypeptide(L)'
;MQVHEFIEIQIEEKGKYRLVPQDLLQKLLATYTAVDHHKLSPPGVITVGYLLKLHRNRLNLSQESLAIKANIEKKVVTLIETGKTKKPRKKTLEVLSLILGKEFEEALKFRQYLK
;
A
#
# COMPACT_ATOMS: atom_id res chain seq x y z
N MET A 1 16.97 -18.71 -22.33
CA MET A 1 16.89 -17.24 -22.28
C MET A 1 15.45 -16.89 -21.94
N GLN A 2 15.15 -16.57 -20.68
CA GLN A 2 13.78 -16.24 -20.28
C GLN A 2 13.46 -14.83 -20.76
N VAL A 3 12.51 -14.74 -21.69
CA VAL A 3 11.99 -13.49 -22.22
C VAL A 3 11.01 -12.96 -21.17
N HIS A 4 11.40 -11.90 -20.45
CA HIS A 4 10.47 -11.23 -19.56
C HIS A 4 9.50 -10.42 -20.42
N GLU A 5 8.26 -10.89 -20.55
CA GLU A 5 7.20 -10.14 -21.20
C GLU A 5 6.80 -8.94 -20.32
N PHE A 6 6.80 -7.74 -20.91
CA PHE A 6 6.42 -6.49 -20.26
C PHE A 6 5.06 -6.06 -20.77
N ILE A 7 4.19 -5.59 -19.88
CA ILE A 7 2.89 -5.02 -20.26
C ILE A 7 2.95 -3.51 -20.00
N GLU A 8 2.57 -2.73 -21.00
CA GLU A 8 2.34 -1.29 -20.84
C GLU A 8 1.05 -1.08 -20.06
N ILE A 9 1.16 -0.47 -18.88
CA ILE A 9 -0.02 -0.03 -18.12
C ILE A 9 -0.05 1.49 -18.02
N GLN A 10 -1.21 2.04 -18.32
CA GLN A 10 -1.53 3.46 -18.21
C GLN A 10 -1.81 3.77 -16.73
N ILE A 11 -0.91 4.49 -16.08
CA ILE A 11 -1.10 4.96 -14.70
C ILE A 11 -1.50 6.43 -14.78
N GLU A 12 -2.70 6.77 -14.27
CA GLU A 12 -3.22 8.13 -14.22
C GLU A 12 -2.46 9.01 -13.21
N GLU A 13 -1.21 9.36 -13.53
CA GLU A 13 -0.64 10.64 -13.12
C GLU A 13 0.22 11.18 -14.27
N LYS A 14 -0.32 12.19 -14.97
CA LYS A 14 0.39 13.01 -15.97
C LYS A 14 0.86 12.31 -17.26
N GLY A 15 0.13 11.30 -17.75
CA GLY A 15 0.36 10.74 -19.09
C GLY A 15 1.71 10.05 -19.27
N LYS A 16 2.30 9.53 -18.19
CA LYS A 16 3.57 8.78 -18.25
C LYS A 16 3.28 7.28 -18.25
N TYR A 17 3.68 6.62 -19.33
CA TYR A 17 3.68 5.18 -19.46
C TYR A 17 4.83 4.60 -18.61
N ARG A 18 4.56 3.53 -17.86
CA ARG A 18 5.61 2.72 -17.24
C ARG A 18 5.43 1.26 -17.63
N LEU A 19 6.52 0.67 -18.09
CA LEU A 19 6.63 -0.77 -18.29
C LEU A 19 6.71 -1.44 -16.92
N VAL A 20 5.73 -2.28 -16.61
CA VAL A 20 5.75 -3.12 -15.42
C VAL A 20 5.98 -4.56 -15.88
N PRO A 21 6.96 -5.27 -15.32
CA PRO A 21 7.15 -6.70 -15.60
C PRO A 21 5.87 -7.48 -15.33
N GLN A 22 5.48 -8.36 -16.25
CA GLN A 22 4.21 -9.11 -16.14
C GLN A 22 4.17 -9.99 -14.89
N ASP A 23 5.31 -10.54 -14.46
CA ASP A 23 5.42 -11.32 -13.23
C ASP A 23 5.19 -10.47 -11.98
N LEU A 24 5.58 -9.19 -12.01
CA LEU A 24 5.30 -8.23 -10.95
C LEU A 24 3.83 -7.84 -10.94
N LEU A 25 3.22 -7.66 -12.11
CA LEU A 25 1.78 -7.43 -12.23
C LEU A 25 0.99 -8.65 -11.72
N GLN A 26 1.42 -9.86 -12.06
CA GLN A 26 0.76 -11.08 -11.57
C GLN A 26 0.95 -11.30 -10.07
N LYS A 27 2.11 -10.97 -9.50
CA LYS A 27 2.31 -10.98 -8.04
C LYS A 27 1.45 -9.93 -7.33
N LEU A 28 1.34 -8.73 -7.90
CA LEU A 28 0.45 -7.70 -7.40
C LEU A 28 -0.99 -8.20 -7.50
N LEU A 29 -1.47 -8.59 -8.67
CA LEU A 29 -2.83 -9.09 -8.86
C LEU A 29 -3.14 -10.29 -7.96
N ALA A 30 -2.25 -11.27 -7.82
CA ALA A 30 -2.44 -12.40 -6.91
C ALA A 30 -2.52 -11.99 -5.43
N THR A 31 -1.81 -10.93 -5.05
CA THR A 31 -1.91 -10.32 -3.71
C THR A 31 -3.19 -9.48 -3.55
N TYR A 32 -3.79 -9.03 -4.67
CA TYR A 32 -4.90 -8.07 -4.74
C TYR A 32 -6.26 -8.67 -5.16
N THR A 33 -6.34 -9.88 -5.74
CA THR A 33 -7.60 -10.54 -6.17
C THR A 33 -8.51 -10.95 -5.02
N ALA A 34 -8.11 -10.70 -3.76
CA ALA A 34 -8.92 -10.93 -2.57
C ALA A 34 -9.64 -9.66 -2.07
N VAL A 35 -9.55 -8.51 -2.75
CA VAL A 35 -10.10 -7.24 -2.24
C VAL A 35 -10.98 -6.50 -3.25
N ASP A 36 -12.18 -6.19 -2.80
CA ASP A 36 -13.26 -5.47 -3.49
C ASP A 36 -12.77 -4.15 -4.13
N HIS A 37 -12.76 -4.11 -5.46
CA HIS A 37 -12.13 -3.06 -6.28
C HIS A 37 -12.83 -1.69 -6.23
N HIS A 38 -14.05 -1.61 -5.68
CA HIS A 38 -14.87 -0.38 -5.67
C HIS A 38 -14.51 0.67 -4.60
N LYS A 39 -13.48 0.44 -3.77
CA LYS A 39 -13.06 1.38 -2.69
C LYS A 39 -11.69 2.03 -2.88
N LEU A 40 -11.12 1.94 -4.09
CA LEU A 40 -9.88 2.64 -4.41
C LEU A 40 -10.17 4.14 -4.61
N SER A 41 -9.37 5.01 -3.99
CA SER A 41 -9.19 6.40 -4.47
C SER A 41 -8.69 6.36 -5.94
N PRO A 42 -8.76 7.45 -6.73
CA PRO A 42 -8.91 7.42 -8.19
C PRO A 42 -8.01 6.38 -8.90
N PRO A 43 -8.52 5.75 -9.97
CA PRO A 43 -8.05 4.47 -10.47
C PRO A 43 -6.54 4.48 -10.70
N GLY A 44 -5.82 3.71 -9.87
CA GLY A 44 -4.40 3.41 -10.06
C GLY A 44 -3.43 3.90 -8.98
N VAL A 45 -3.83 4.76 -8.04
CA VAL A 45 -2.90 5.26 -7.02
C VAL A 45 -3.05 4.54 -5.68
N ILE A 46 -2.17 3.55 -5.45
CA ILE A 46 -2.04 2.89 -4.14
C ILE A 46 -1.38 3.85 -3.14
N THR A 47 -2.17 4.35 -2.19
CA THR A 47 -1.67 5.24 -1.13
C THR A 47 -1.16 4.46 0.08
N VAL A 48 -0.32 5.10 0.90
CA VAL A 48 0.11 4.53 2.19
C VAL A 48 -1.09 4.28 3.10
N GLY A 49 -2.08 5.17 3.08
CA GLY A 49 -3.31 5.01 3.84
C GLY A 49 -4.11 3.79 3.45
N TYR A 50 -4.20 3.52 2.15
CA TYR A 50 -4.85 2.32 1.64
C TYR A 50 -4.12 1.05 2.07
N LEU A 51 -2.80 0.99 1.90
CA LEU A 51 -1.98 -0.16 2.34
C LEU A 51 -2.13 -0.40 3.84
N LEU A 52 -2.04 0.67 4.64
CA LEU A 52 -2.20 0.59 6.10
C LEU A 52 -3.55 -0.02 6.47
N LYS A 53 -4.64 0.48 5.89
CA LYS A 53 -5.99 -0.01 6.13
C LYS A 53 -6.16 -1.47 5.70
N LEU A 54 -5.63 -1.83 4.53
CA LEU A 54 -5.67 -3.18 3.99
C LEU A 54 -5.01 -4.19 4.93
N HIS A 55 -3.75 -3.97 5.29
CA HIS A 55 -3.01 -4.87 6.16
C HIS A 55 -3.57 -4.90 7.58
N ARG A 56 -4.03 -3.75 8.11
CA ARG A 56 -4.72 -3.70 9.41
C ARG A 56 -5.97 -4.57 9.41
N ASN A 57 -6.80 -4.48 8.36
CA ASN A 57 -8.02 -5.27 8.25
C ASN A 57 -7.72 -6.77 8.10
N ARG A 58 -6.68 -7.16 7.36
CA ARG A 58 -6.25 -8.57 7.24
C ARG A 58 -5.87 -9.19 8.60
N LEU A 59 -5.38 -8.37 9.53
CA LEU A 59 -5.05 -8.79 10.90
C LEU A 59 -6.21 -8.61 11.89
N ASN A 60 -7.42 -8.25 11.43
CA ASN A 60 -8.59 -7.96 12.27
C ASN A 60 -8.32 -6.91 13.37
N LEU A 61 -7.41 -5.98 13.12
CA LEU A 61 -7.08 -4.92 14.08
C LEU A 61 -8.01 -3.72 13.87
N SER A 62 -8.56 -3.17 14.95
CA SER A 62 -9.17 -1.84 14.89
C SER A 62 -8.08 -0.75 14.78
N GLN A 63 -8.44 0.46 14.37
CA GLN A 63 -7.50 1.60 14.37
C GLN A 63 -6.92 1.85 15.78
N GLU A 64 -7.75 1.68 16.81
CA GLU A 64 -7.37 1.80 18.22
C GLU A 64 -6.36 0.71 18.61
N SER A 65 -6.66 -0.55 18.29
CA SER A 65 -5.81 -1.69 18.62
C SER A 65 -4.43 -1.59 17.95
N LEU A 66 -4.39 -1.14 16.69
CA LEU A 66 -3.14 -0.89 15.99
C LEU A 66 -2.35 0.25 16.65
N ALA A 67 -3.02 1.35 17.01
CA ALA A 67 -2.39 2.50 17.65
C ALA A 67 -1.79 2.14 19.01
N ILE A 68 -2.52 1.39 19.85
CA ILE A 68 -2.03 0.87 21.13
C ILE A 68 -0.79 -0.02 20.93
N LYS A 69 -0.86 -0.99 20.00
CA LYS A 69 0.28 -1.88 19.69
C LYS A 69 1.50 -1.12 19.17
N ALA A 70 1.28 -0.07 18.39
CA ALA A 70 2.33 0.78 17.84
C ALA A 70 2.78 1.91 18.78
N ASN A 71 2.19 2.04 19.98
CA ASN A 71 2.43 3.15 20.90
C ASN A 71 2.35 4.54 20.23
N ILE A 72 1.29 4.76 19.45
CA ILE A 72 0.98 6.04 18.80
C ILE A 72 -0.47 6.43 19.08
N GLU A 73 -0.83 7.70 18.86
CA GLU A 73 -2.23 8.12 18.95
C GLU A 73 -3.07 7.52 17.81
N LYS A 74 -4.28 7.05 18.12
CA LYS A 74 -5.28 6.60 17.13
C LYS A 74 -5.47 7.60 15.99
N LYS A 75 -5.47 8.90 16.32
CA LYS A 75 -5.63 9.98 15.34
C LYS A 75 -4.57 9.92 14.24
N VAL A 76 -3.34 9.49 14.54
CA VAL A 76 -2.29 9.31 13.53
C VAL A 76 -2.68 8.23 12.53
N VAL A 77 -3.17 7.08 13.00
CA VAL A 77 -3.67 6.00 12.12
C VAL A 77 -4.80 6.51 11.22
N THR A 78 -5.80 7.19 11.79
CA THR A 78 -6.91 7.75 11.03
C THR A 78 -6.45 8.76 9.97
N LEU A 79 -5.52 9.67 10.30
CA LEU A 79 -5.01 10.67 9.35
C LEU A 79 -4.23 10.02 8.20
N ILE A 80 -3.48 8.95 8.48
CA ILE A 80 -2.77 8.19 7.43
C ILE A 80 -3.78 7.46 6.55
N GLU A 81 -4.72 6.70 7.13
CA GLU A 81 -5.71 5.91 6.37
C GLU A 81 -6.63 6.76 5.49
N THR A 82 -6.97 7.97 5.96
CA THR A 82 -7.81 8.91 5.20
C THR A 82 -7.03 9.74 4.18
N GLY A 83 -5.70 9.58 4.10
CA GLY A 83 -4.85 10.36 3.21
C GLY A 83 -4.64 11.82 3.63
N LYS A 84 -5.20 12.25 4.78
CA LYS A 84 -4.93 13.58 5.37
C LYS A 84 -3.45 13.75 5.67
N THR A 85 -2.74 12.68 6.00
CA THR A 85 -1.27 12.63 6.04
C THR A 85 -0.70 12.03 4.76
N LYS A 86 -0.34 12.88 3.79
CA LYS A 86 0.22 12.45 2.48
C LYS A 86 1.62 11.82 2.58
N LYS A 87 2.42 12.24 3.58
CA LYS A 87 3.79 11.78 3.82
C LYS A 87 3.99 11.47 5.31
N PRO A 88 3.60 10.27 5.78
CA PRO A 88 3.84 9.86 7.17
C PRO A 88 5.35 9.82 7.46
N ARG A 89 5.74 10.12 8.69
CA ARG A 89 7.16 10.11 9.10
C ARG A 89 7.71 8.69 8.99
N LYS A 90 8.99 8.56 8.60
CA LYS A 90 9.67 7.25 8.47
C LYS A 90 9.54 6.41 9.74
N LYS A 91 9.83 7.01 10.91
CA LYS A 91 9.69 6.34 12.22
C LYS A 91 8.27 5.81 12.48
N THR A 92 7.23 6.53 12.06
CA THR A 92 5.85 6.06 12.18
C THR A 92 5.60 4.84 11.31
N LEU A 93 6.14 4.84 10.08
CA LEU A 93 6.02 3.69 9.17
C LEU A 93 6.79 2.48 9.68
N GLU A 94 8.01 2.67 10.20
CA GLU A 94 8.82 1.60 10.78
C GLU A 94 8.07 0.91 11.93
N VAL A 95 7.49 1.67 12.85
CA VAL A 95 6.73 1.09 13.97
C VAL A 95 5.46 0.38 13.49
N LEU A 96 4.74 0.93 12.50
CA LEU A 96 3.59 0.25 11.90
C LEU A 96 4.00 -1.05 11.20
N SER A 97 5.15 -1.09 10.52
CA SER A 97 5.70 -2.30 9.90
C SER A 97 6.04 -3.39 10.90
N LEU A 98 6.53 -3.04 12.09
CA LEU A 98 6.77 -4.04 13.15
C LEU A 98 5.46 -4.75 13.59
N ILE A 99 4.32 -4.06 13.55
CA ILE A 99 3.02 -4.64 13.94
C ILE A 99 2.33 -5.35 12.79
N LEU A 100 2.41 -4.79 11.58
CA LEU A 100 1.70 -5.30 10.39
C LEU A 100 2.48 -6.37 9.62
N GLY A 101 3.76 -6.54 9.93
CA GLY A 101 4.61 -7.59 9.37
C GLY A 101 5.26 -7.24 8.03
N LYS A 102 6.01 -8.22 7.50
CA LYS A 102 6.85 -8.08 6.31
C LYS A 102 6.07 -7.67 5.06
N GLU A 103 4.84 -8.17 4.89
CA GLU A 103 4.02 -7.84 3.72
C GLU A 103 3.74 -6.32 3.62
N PHE A 104 3.49 -5.65 4.75
CA PHE A 104 3.27 -4.20 4.77
C PHE A 104 4.58 -3.44 4.51
N GLU A 105 5.70 -3.91 5.06
CA GLU A 105 7.03 -3.32 4.79
C GLU A 105 7.39 -3.41 3.30
N GLU A 106 7.17 -4.57 2.67
CA GLU A 106 7.35 -4.78 1.24
C GLU A 106 6.45 -3.86 0.43
N ALA A 107 5.17 -3.76 0.77
CA ALA A 107 4.24 -2.86 0.08
C ALA A 107 4.68 -1.38 0.14
N LEU A 108 5.26 -0.93 1.26
CA LEU A 108 5.86 0.41 1.37
C LEU A 108 7.08 0.59 0.45
N LYS A 109 7.93 -0.45 0.31
CA LYS A 109 9.06 -0.47 -0.63
C LYS A 109 8.62 -0.55 -2.09
N PHE A 110 7.47 -1.15 -2.40
CA PHE A 110 6.97 -1.16 -3.78
C PHE A 110 6.44 0.21 -4.21
N ARG A 111 5.87 0.99 -3.29
CA ARG A 111 5.38 2.35 -3.56
C ARG A 111 6.45 3.30 -4.10
N GLN A 112 7.71 3.21 -3.66
CA GLN A 112 8.77 4.09 -4.18
C GLN A 112 9.05 3.89 -5.68
N TYR A 113 8.66 2.75 -6.25
CA TYR A 113 8.78 2.47 -7.69
C TYR A 113 7.57 2.95 -8.51
N LEU A 114 6.51 3.45 -7.86
CA LEU A 114 5.31 3.99 -8.51
C LEU A 114 5.30 5.52 -8.62
N LYS A 115 6.34 6.21 -8.15
CA LYS A 115 6.50 7.68 -8.26
C LYS A 115 7.31 8.10 -9.47
#